data_AF-A0A368JPP7-F1
#
_entry.id   AF-A0A368JPP7-F1
#
_cell.length_a   1.000
_cell.length_b   1.000
_cell.length_c   1.000
_cell.angle_alpha   90.00
_cell.angle_beta   90.00
_cell.angle_gamma   90.00
#
_symmetry.space_group_name_H-M   'P 1'
#
loop_
_entity.id
_entity.type
_entity.pdbx_description
1 polymer ?
#
loop_
_entity_poly.entity_id
_entity_poly.type
_entity_poly.pdbx_seq_one_letter_code
_entity_poly.pdbx_strand_id
1 'polypeptide(L)'
;MLDQETGRGVTNASVINKRSLAVGRTNQIGNYYLQVKPGDSVVITSPTHGRMAFLWDGTTQQPIMRIKRQLADNVIELAEVTVRGKQEAELKRELEILLAEPEAKRGVSGEQVLDRVASGSVITLLYEAFSKRAKSDRKALVLMQEDRRHKLASYRFDLVAGRATDLVGDELTKFKDFCRFDDMFVLQSSEYELTFAILQRLKEFKR
;
A
#
# COMPACT_ATOMS: atom_id res chain seq x y z
N MET A 1 1.01 26.94 19.43
CA MET A 1 0.70 26.99 17.98
C MET A 1 -0.70 27.53 17.80
N LEU A 2 -0.84 28.62 17.04
CA LEU A 2 -2.09 29.34 16.88
C LEU A 2 -2.46 29.44 15.39
N ASP A 3 -3.76 29.45 15.11
CA ASP A 3 -4.32 29.78 13.81
C ASP A 3 -4.08 31.28 13.57
N GLN A 4 -3.55 31.62 12.39
CA GLN A 4 -3.25 33.00 12.01
C GLN A 4 -4.51 33.88 11.92
N GLU A 5 -5.65 33.30 11.51
CA GLU A 5 -6.90 34.03 11.28
C GLU A 5 -7.75 34.11 12.55
N THR A 6 -7.91 32.99 13.24
CA THR A 6 -8.79 32.92 14.42
C THR A 6 -8.07 33.16 15.74
N GLY A 7 -6.74 33.10 15.77
CA GLY A 7 -5.93 33.20 16.99
C GLY A 7 -6.11 32.02 17.96
N ARG A 8 -6.91 31.01 17.59
CA ARG A 8 -7.18 29.83 18.43
C ARG A 8 -6.05 28.81 18.33
N GLY A 9 -5.91 27.97 19.35
CA GLY A 9 -4.97 26.86 19.35
C GLY A 9 -5.23 25.89 18.21
N VAL A 10 -4.18 25.53 17.46
CA VAL A 10 -4.30 24.47 16.43
C VAL A 10 -4.10 23.11 17.10
N THR A 11 -5.16 22.31 17.14
CA THR A 11 -5.16 20.97 17.72
C THR A 11 -4.64 19.92 16.73
N ASN A 12 -4.06 18.84 17.25
CA ASN A 12 -3.63 17.66 16.51
C ASN A 12 -2.67 17.94 15.33
N ALA A 13 -1.88 19.01 15.41
CA ALA A 13 -0.77 19.24 14.49
C ALA A 13 0.43 18.38 14.90
N SER A 14 1.08 17.77 13.92
CA SER A 14 2.31 17.02 14.11
C SER A 14 3.50 17.97 14.05
N VAL A 15 4.38 17.89 15.05
CA VAL A 15 5.61 18.66 15.17
C VAL A 15 6.76 17.67 15.12
N ILE A 16 7.59 17.74 14.09
CA ILE A 16 8.59 16.72 13.77
C ILE A 16 9.97 17.38 13.72
N ASN A 17 10.91 16.86 14.52
CA ASN A 17 12.32 17.18 14.35
C ASN A 17 12.90 16.34 13.21
N LYS A 18 13.40 16.96 12.14
CA LYS A 18 13.92 16.26 10.97
C LYS A 18 15.23 15.51 11.23
N ARG A 19 16.01 15.90 12.25
CA ARG A 19 17.26 15.24 12.59
C ARG A 19 17.03 13.99 13.44
N SER A 20 16.34 14.13 14.57
CA SER A 20 16.12 13.02 15.51
C SER A 20 14.91 12.16 15.16
N LEU A 21 14.07 12.61 14.21
CA LEU A 21 12.77 12.04 13.90
C LEU A 21 11.80 12.02 15.09
N ALA A 22 12.08 12.76 16.16
CA ALA A 22 11.17 12.91 17.29
C ALA A 22 9.89 13.61 16.84
N VAL A 23 8.75 13.10 17.32
CA VAL A 23 7.42 13.60 16.97
C VAL A 23 6.70 14.03 18.23
N GLY A 24 6.18 15.26 18.22
CA GLY A 24 5.23 15.78 19.20
C GLY A 24 3.89 16.08 18.53
N ARG A 25 2.80 16.08 19.30
CA ARG A 25 1.48 16.52 18.84
C ARG A 25 1.00 17.71 19.64
N THR A 26 0.28 18.64 18.99
CA THR A 26 -0.34 19.76 19.70
C THR A 26 -1.62 19.35 20.40
N ASN A 27 -1.83 19.87 21.61
CA ASN A 27 -3.07 19.68 22.36
C ASN A 27 -4.19 20.64 21.87
N GLN A 28 -5.36 20.59 22.51
CA GLN A 28 -6.53 21.42 22.15
C GLN A 28 -6.27 22.94 22.20
N ILE A 29 -5.27 23.38 22.99
CA ILE A 29 -4.90 24.80 23.16
C ILE A 29 -3.69 25.14 22.26
N GLY A 30 -3.14 24.17 21.53
CA GLY A 30 -2.03 24.34 20.60
C GLY A 30 -0.64 24.23 21.23
N ASN A 31 -0.52 23.74 22.47
CA ASN A 31 0.76 23.49 23.13
C ASN A 31 1.32 22.12 22.75
N TYR A 32 2.64 22.02 22.68
CA TYR A 32 3.35 20.78 22.35
C TYR A 32 4.66 20.71 23.13
N TYR A 33 5.19 19.50 23.26
CA TYR A 33 6.52 19.24 23.81
C TYR A 33 7.33 18.46 22.77
N LEU A 34 8.54 18.92 22.49
CA LEU A 34 9.45 18.28 21.55
C LEU A 34 10.89 18.52 21.99
N GLN A 35 11.70 17.46 22.03
CA GLN A 35 13.13 17.58 22.29
C GLN A 35 13.86 18.00 21.00
N VAL A 36 14.50 19.15 21.05
CA VAL A 36 15.23 19.76 19.92
C VAL A 36 16.59 20.25 20.38
N LYS A 37 17.62 20.07 19.54
CA LYS A 37 18.95 20.65 19.75
C LYS A 37 19.08 21.93 18.90
N PRO A 38 19.91 22.90 19.32
CA PRO A 38 20.21 24.08 18.50
C PRO A 38 20.70 23.65 17.10
N GLY A 39 20.14 24.26 16.05
CA GLY A 39 20.42 23.91 14.66
C GLY A 39 19.54 22.78 14.09
N ASP A 40 18.59 22.25 14.85
CA ASP A 40 17.63 21.27 14.33
C ASP A 40 16.51 21.95 13.53
N SER A 41 16.13 21.31 12.42
CA SER A 41 14.98 21.73 11.62
C SER A 41 13.71 21.08 12.14
N VAL A 42 12.76 21.90 12.56
CA VAL A 42 11.45 21.46 13.04
C VAL A 42 10.41 21.74 11.96
N VAL A 43 9.63 20.72 11.62
CA VAL A 43 8.55 20.79 10.64
C VAL A 43 7.23 20.57 11.33
N ILE A 44 6.27 21.44 11.06
CA ILE A 44 4.92 21.38 11.58
C ILE A 44 3.95 21.12 10.43
N THR A 45 3.11 20.12 10.59
CA THR A 45 2.06 19.75 9.64
C THR A 45 0.74 19.56 10.35
N SER A 46 -0.35 20.02 9.76
CA SER A 46 -1.70 19.84 10.28
C SER A 46 -2.63 19.49 9.11
N PRO A 47 -3.67 18.66 9.31
CA PRO A 47 -4.67 18.41 8.27
C PRO A 47 -5.46 19.66 7.86
N THR A 48 -5.59 20.63 8.76
CA THR A 48 -6.45 21.83 8.58
C THR A 48 -5.67 23.11 8.26
N HIS A 49 -4.34 23.05 8.36
CA HIS A 49 -3.47 24.22 8.18
C HIS A 49 -2.30 23.86 7.27
N GLY A 50 -1.64 24.89 6.72
CA GLY A 50 -0.48 24.69 5.85
C GLY A 50 0.68 23.95 6.52
N ARG A 51 1.71 23.67 5.74
CA ARG A 51 2.99 23.16 6.27
C ARG A 51 3.91 24.33 6.62
N MET A 52 4.55 24.25 7.78
CA MET A 52 5.53 25.22 8.24
C MET A 52 6.82 24.52 8.66
N ALA A 53 7.97 25.17 8.45
CA ALA A 53 9.25 24.68 8.94
C ALA A 53 10.04 25.86 9.51
N PHE A 54 10.74 25.62 10.61
CA PHE A 54 11.67 26.59 11.18
C PHE A 54 12.92 25.89 11.70
N LEU A 55 14.00 26.64 11.80
CA LEU A 55 15.26 26.18 12.37
C LEU A 55 15.32 26.64 13.82
N TRP A 56 15.64 25.73 14.74
CA TRP A 56 15.69 26.04 16.16
C TRP A 56 17.01 26.74 16.52
N ASP A 57 16.91 27.95 17.07
CA ASP A 57 18.04 28.80 17.45
C ASP A 57 18.64 28.46 18.82
N GLY A 58 17.99 27.60 19.61
CA GLY A 58 18.45 27.23 20.95
C GLY A 58 18.14 28.25 22.05
N THR A 59 17.56 29.40 21.72
CA THR A 59 17.38 30.53 22.64
C THR A 59 15.92 30.69 23.06
N THR A 60 14.98 30.47 22.15
CA THR A 60 13.56 30.78 22.37
C THR A 60 12.79 29.59 22.94
N GLN A 61 12.87 29.28 24.24
CA GLN A 61 12.27 28.07 24.82
C GLN A 61 10.76 27.84 24.53
N GLN A 62 9.99 28.90 24.31
CA GLN A 62 8.53 28.84 24.04
C GLN A 62 8.16 29.65 22.80
N PRO A 63 8.44 29.16 21.59
CA PRO A 63 8.14 29.89 20.37
C PRO A 63 6.61 29.94 20.11
N ILE A 64 6.07 31.15 19.96
CA ILE A 64 4.67 31.32 19.54
C ILE A 64 4.61 31.29 18.01
N MET A 65 4.15 30.16 17.50
CA MET A 65 4.03 29.91 16.07
C MET A 65 2.60 30.15 15.58
N ARG A 66 2.46 30.89 14.47
CA ARG A 66 1.18 31.15 13.79
C ARG A 66 1.17 30.49 12.42
N ILE A 67 0.10 29.78 12.09
CA ILE A 67 -0.02 29.09 10.81
C ILE A 67 -1.33 29.46 10.12
N LYS A 68 -1.29 29.67 8.81
CA LYS A 68 -2.49 29.97 8.04
C LYS A 68 -3.33 28.71 7.87
N ARG A 69 -4.65 28.83 8.08
CA ARG A 69 -5.60 27.81 7.68
C ARG A 69 -5.49 27.61 6.17
N GLN A 70 -5.18 26.39 5.79
CA GLN A 70 -5.23 25.93 4.41
C GLN A 70 -6.06 24.67 4.51
N LEU A 71 -7.38 24.81 4.33
CA LEU A 71 -8.18 23.65 3.97
C LEU A 71 -7.51 23.13 2.72
N ALA A 72 -6.94 21.93 2.79
CA ALA A 72 -6.48 21.29 1.59
C ALA A 72 -7.72 21.08 0.72
N ASP A 73 -7.96 21.88 -0.31
CA ASP A 73 -8.95 21.54 -1.35
C ASP A 73 -8.56 20.25 -2.10
N ASN A 74 -7.46 19.61 -1.69
CA ASN A 74 -7.04 18.25 -1.97
C ASN A 74 -7.05 17.37 -0.70
N VAL A 75 -8.16 17.33 0.03
CA VAL A 75 -8.35 16.33 1.11
C VAL A 75 -8.53 14.95 0.46
N ILE A 76 -7.45 14.20 0.33
CA ILE A 76 -7.53 12.75 0.48
C ILE A 76 -6.96 12.46 1.86
N GLU A 77 -7.85 12.34 2.84
CA GLU A 77 -7.51 11.83 4.17
C GLU A 77 -7.02 10.39 4.00
N LEU A 78 -5.70 10.22 4.08
CA LEU A 78 -5.11 8.90 4.29
C LEU A 78 -5.38 8.52 5.75
N ALA A 79 -6.15 7.45 5.95
CA ALA A 79 -6.39 6.90 7.26
C ALA A 79 -5.05 6.53 7.93
N GLU A 80 -4.92 6.84 9.22
CA GLU A 80 -3.76 6.48 10.03
C GLU A 80 -3.59 4.96 10.02
N VAL A 81 -2.53 4.48 9.35
CA VAL A 81 -2.19 3.06 9.27
C VAL A 81 -1.84 2.59 10.68
N THR A 82 -2.79 1.95 11.34
CA THR A 82 -2.50 1.16 12.53
C THR A 82 -1.69 -0.02 12.06
N VAL A 83 -0.38 -0.01 12.30
CA VAL A 83 0.48 -1.17 12.07
C VAL A 83 0.04 -2.25 13.06
N ARG A 84 -0.92 -3.07 12.62
CA ARG A 84 -1.34 -4.28 13.31
C ARG A 84 -1.33 -5.43 12.32
N GLY A 85 -0.38 -6.34 12.56
CA GLY A 85 -0.40 -7.70 12.06
C GLY A 85 0.80 -8.05 11.18
N LYS A 86 1.57 -9.05 11.61
CA LYS A 86 2.57 -9.77 10.82
C LYS A 86 2.10 -10.14 9.39
N GLN A 87 0.79 -10.20 9.16
CA GLN A 87 0.12 -10.60 7.92
C GLN A 87 0.41 -9.72 6.69
N GLU A 88 0.61 -8.40 6.83
CA GLU A 88 0.82 -7.53 5.65
C GLU A 88 2.26 -7.60 5.12
N ALA A 89 3.22 -7.79 6.02
CA ALA A 89 4.61 -8.08 5.65
C ALA A 89 4.74 -9.47 5.02
N GLU A 90 4.00 -10.45 5.55
CA GLU A 90 3.91 -11.80 4.96
C GLU A 90 3.29 -11.76 3.56
N LEU A 91 2.20 -11.01 3.37
CA LEU A 91 1.59 -10.81 2.06
C LEU A 91 2.56 -10.16 1.06
N LYS A 92 3.29 -9.12 1.46
CA LYS A 92 4.29 -8.48 0.59
C LYS A 92 5.39 -9.45 0.17
N ARG A 93 5.86 -10.30 1.09
CA ARG A 93 6.85 -11.35 0.77
C ARG A 93 6.27 -12.40 -0.18
N GLU A 94 5.04 -12.85 0.03
CA GLU A 94 4.39 -13.80 -0.87
C GLU A 94 4.17 -13.22 -2.27
N LEU A 95 3.85 -11.93 -2.35
CA LEU A 95 3.75 -11.17 -3.59
C LEU A 95 5.09 -11.09 -4.34
N GLU A 96 6.18 -10.75 -3.64
CA GLU A 96 7.52 -10.71 -4.23
C GLU A 96 7.93 -12.08 -4.76
N ILE A 97 7.65 -13.16 -4.02
CA ILE A 97 7.92 -14.53 -4.45
C ILE A 97 7.11 -14.86 -5.70
N LEU A 98 5.82 -14.55 -5.75
CA LEU A 98 4.98 -14.83 -6.92
C LEU A 98 5.34 -14.03 -8.16
N LEU A 99 5.75 -12.76 -7.99
CA LEU A 99 6.20 -11.93 -9.11
C LEU A 99 7.57 -12.37 -9.64
N ALA A 100 8.39 -13.01 -8.79
CA ALA A 100 9.68 -13.57 -9.18
C ALA A 100 9.59 -15.02 -9.73
N GLU A 101 8.52 -15.76 -9.40
CA GLU A 101 8.29 -17.10 -9.92
C GLU A 101 8.06 -17.05 -11.45
N PRO A 102 8.78 -17.87 -12.24
CA PRO A 102 8.55 -17.92 -13.69
C PRO A 102 7.12 -18.39 -13.97
N GLU A 103 6.41 -17.70 -14.86
CA GLU A 103 5.06 -18.11 -15.26
C GLU A 103 5.06 -19.55 -15.77
N ALA A 104 4.21 -20.39 -15.19
CA ALA A 104 4.00 -21.75 -15.66
C ALA A 104 3.42 -21.67 -17.08
N LYS A 105 4.15 -22.25 -18.03
CA LYS A 105 3.73 -22.31 -19.43
C LYS A 105 3.17 -23.68 -19.74
N ARG A 106 2.13 -23.71 -20.58
CA ARG A 106 1.55 -24.96 -21.09
C ARG A 106 2.53 -25.74 -21.97
N GLY A 107 3.58 -25.11 -22.48
CA GLY A 107 4.65 -25.70 -23.30
C GLY A 107 6.00 -25.79 -22.59
N VAL A 108 6.91 -26.61 -23.12
CA VAL A 108 8.31 -26.66 -22.69
C VAL A 108 9.03 -25.42 -23.27
N SER A 109 9.76 -24.66 -22.46
CA SER A 109 10.47 -23.46 -22.96
C SER A 109 11.70 -23.87 -23.79
N GLY A 110 12.10 -23.04 -24.75
CA GLY A 110 13.28 -23.29 -25.59
C GLY A 110 14.57 -23.44 -24.77
N GLU A 111 14.72 -22.69 -23.67
CA GLU A 111 15.84 -22.83 -22.73
C GLU A 111 15.84 -24.19 -22.01
N GLN A 112 14.68 -24.66 -21.54
CA GLN A 112 14.57 -25.98 -20.88
C GLN A 112 14.90 -27.12 -21.85
N VAL A 113 14.59 -26.95 -23.14
CA VAL A 113 14.97 -27.90 -24.19
C VAL A 113 16.48 -27.90 -24.40
N LEU A 114 17.12 -26.71 -24.45
CA LEU A 114 18.57 -26.60 -24.63
C LEU A 114 19.36 -27.23 -23.48
N ASP A 115 18.96 -26.93 -22.25
CA ASP A 115 19.63 -27.36 -21.03
C ASP A 115 19.57 -28.89 -20.86
N ARG A 116 18.43 -29.50 -21.17
CA ARG A 116 18.24 -30.95 -21.11
C ARG A 116 18.87 -31.72 -22.26
N VAL A 117 18.97 -31.10 -23.44
CA VAL A 117 19.76 -31.65 -24.56
C VAL A 117 21.24 -31.66 -24.20
N ALA A 118 21.74 -30.58 -23.59
CA ALA A 118 23.12 -30.51 -23.07
C ALA A 118 23.39 -31.55 -21.97
N SER A 119 22.38 -31.88 -21.17
CA SER A 119 22.47 -32.91 -20.12
C SER A 119 22.27 -34.36 -20.61
N GLY A 120 22.07 -34.59 -21.92
CA GLY A 120 21.85 -35.93 -22.50
C GLY A 120 20.48 -36.56 -22.21
N SER A 121 19.50 -35.81 -21.70
CA SER A 121 18.19 -36.32 -21.25
C SER A 121 17.07 -36.25 -22.30
N VAL A 122 17.41 -36.50 -23.56
CA VAL A 122 16.50 -36.33 -24.73
C VAL A 122 15.24 -37.20 -24.64
N ILE A 123 15.33 -38.41 -24.09
CA ILE A 123 14.17 -39.32 -23.91
C ILE A 123 13.18 -38.74 -22.89
N THR A 124 13.70 -38.17 -21.80
CA THR A 124 12.90 -37.49 -20.78
C THR A 124 12.20 -36.26 -21.35
N LEU A 125 12.88 -35.48 -22.22
CA LEU A 125 12.27 -34.36 -22.95
C LEU A 125 11.09 -34.79 -23.83
N LEU A 126 11.24 -35.88 -24.59
CA LEU A 126 10.15 -36.39 -25.43
C LEU A 126 8.96 -36.86 -24.59
N TYR A 127 9.23 -37.54 -23.46
CA TYR A 127 8.20 -37.96 -22.52
C TYR A 127 7.46 -36.76 -21.92
N GLU A 128 8.17 -35.73 -21.49
CA GLU A 128 7.57 -34.52 -20.92
C GLU A 128 6.79 -33.72 -21.96
N ALA A 129 7.30 -33.58 -23.18
CA ALA A 129 6.66 -32.82 -24.26
C ALA A 129 5.36 -33.48 -24.74
N PHE A 130 5.33 -34.81 -24.87
CA PHE A 130 4.25 -35.53 -25.56
C PHE A 130 3.37 -36.42 -24.67
N SER A 131 3.81 -36.82 -23.47
CA SER A 131 3.00 -37.70 -22.63
C SER A 131 1.73 -37.02 -22.12
N LYS A 132 0.63 -37.79 -22.08
CA LYS A 132 -0.67 -37.31 -21.57
C LYS A 132 -0.58 -36.92 -20.09
N ARG A 133 0.22 -37.64 -19.29
CA ARG A 133 0.46 -37.33 -17.88
C ARG A 133 1.21 -36.01 -17.73
N ALA A 134 2.35 -35.82 -18.38
CA ALA A 134 3.10 -34.55 -18.30
C ALA A 134 2.31 -33.34 -18.84
N LYS A 135 1.44 -33.53 -19.84
CA LYS A 135 0.51 -32.47 -20.29
C LYS A 135 -0.56 -32.15 -19.24
N SER A 136 -1.08 -33.16 -18.54
CA SER A 136 -2.03 -32.99 -17.45
C SER A 136 -1.38 -32.28 -16.26
N ASP A 137 -0.18 -32.69 -15.88
CA ASP A 137 0.57 -32.12 -14.75
C ASP A 137 0.93 -30.65 -15.02
N ARG A 138 1.36 -30.31 -16.24
CA ARG A 138 1.57 -28.90 -16.66
C ARG A 138 0.30 -28.07 -16.55
N LYS A 139 -0.84 -28.60 -16.99
CA LYS A 139 -2.14 -27.91 -16.85
C LYS A 139 -2.51 -27.71 -15.39
N ALA A 140 -2.28 -28.72 -14.55
CA ALA A 140 -2.54 -28.63 -13.11
C ALA A 140 -1.67 -27.54 -12.47
N LEU A 141 -0.37 -27.48 -12.80
CA LEU A 141 0.53 -26.44 -12.30
C LEU A 141 0.09 -25.02 -12.72
N VAL A 142 -0.31 -24.84 -13.98
CA VAL A 142 -0.85 -23.55 -14.47
C VAL A 142 -2.10 -23.16 -13.68
N LEU A 143 -3.06 -24.08 -13.52
CA LEU A 143 -4.28 -23.83 -12.76
C LEU A 143 -3.99 -23.52 -11.28
N MET A 144 -3.04 -24.22 -10.66
CA MET A 144 -2.62 -23.95 -9.28
C MET A 144 -1.99 -22.56 -9.14
N GLN A 145 -1.18 -22.14 -10.11
CA GLN A 145 -0.58 -20.80 -10.09
C GLN A 145 -1.62 -19.71 -10.32
N GLU A 146 -2.56 -19.92 -11.26
CA GLU A 146 -3.69 -19.02 -11.47
C GLU A 146 -4.58 -18.91 -10.23
N ASP A 147 -4.93 -20.03 -9.59
CA ASP A 147 -5.73 -20.06 -8.35
C ASP A 147 -5.01 -19.38 -7.17
N ARG A 148 -3.70 -19.64 -7.01
CA ARG A 148 -2.88 -18.97 -5.98
C ARG A 148 -2.85 -17.45 -6.21
N ARG A 149 -2.66 -17.03 -7.46
CA ARG A 149 -2.68 -15.61 -7.85
C ARG A 149 -4.05 -14.99 -7.55
N HIS A 150 -5.12 -15.65 -7.96
CA HIS A 150 -6.48 -15.16 -7.75
C HIS A 150 -6.82 -15.03 -6.27
N LYS A 151 -6.44 -16.00 -5.43
CA LYS A 151 -6.63 -15.94 -3.97
C LYS A 151 -5.93 -14.75 -3.33
N LEU A 152 -4.71 -14.45 -3.76
CA LEU A 152 -3.97 -13.30 -3.23
C LEU A 152 -4.50 -11.97 -3.74
N ALA A 153 -4.90 -11.89 -5.01
CA ALA A 153 -5.56 -10.71 -5.55
C ALA A 153 -6.88 -10.46 -4.80
N SER A 154 -7.66 -11.52 -4.59
CA SER A 154 -8.89 -11.53 -3.84
C SER A 154 -8.67 -11.03 -2.40
N TYR A 155 -7.71 -11.58 -1.66
CA TYR A 155 -7.41 -11.14 -0.30
C TYR A 155 -6.90 -9.70 -0.23
N ARG A 156 -6.03 -9.29 -1.18
CA ARG A 156 -5.53 -7.92 -1.26
C ARG A 156 -6.65 -6.93 -1.56
N PHE A 157 -7.57 -7.27 -2.46
CA PHE A 157 -8.75 -6.45 -2.73
C PHE A 157 -9.57 -6.25 -1.45
N ASP A 158 -9.85 -7.33 -0.70
CA ASP A 158 -10.68 -7.24 0.52
C ASP A 158 -10.03 -6.34 1.58
N LEU A 159 -8.70 -6.44 1.74
CA LEU A 159 -7.95 -5.56 2.63
C LEU A 159 -8.07 -4.08 2.24
N VAL A 160 -7.89 -3.76 0.95
CA VAL A 160 -7.93 -2.37 0.49
C VAL A 160 -9.36 -1.83 0.46
N ALA A 161 -10.32 -2.60 -0.02
CA ALA A 161 -11.73 -2.22 -0.05
C ALA A 161 -12.32 -2.06 1.36
N GLY A 162 -11.96 -2.92 2.31
CA GLY A 162 -12.38 -2.79 3.71
C GLY A 162 -11.79 -1.57 4.43
N ARG A 163 -10.65 -1.04 3.95
CA ARG A 163 -10.08 0.24 4.45
C ARG A 163 -10.67 1.45 3.74
N ALA A 164 -10.98 1.31 2.45
CA ALA A 164 -11.41 2.41 1.60
C ALA A 164 -12.93 2.65 1.60
N THR A 165 -13.72 1.66 2.02
CA THR A 165 -15.17 1.67 1.92
C THR A 165 -15.80 1.16 3.21
N ASP A 166 -17.05 1.53 3.46
CA ASP A 166 -17.83 1.04 4.61
C ASP A 166 -18.55 -0.29 4.30
N LEU A 167 -18.24 -0.96 3.18
CA LEU A 167 -18.89 -2.20 2.79
C LEU A 167 -18.33 -3.38 3.60
N VAL A 168 -19.23 -4.22 4.11
CA VAL A 168 -18.87 -5.37 4.96
C VAL A 168 -19.69 -6.60 4.55
N GLY A 169 -19.12 -7.80 4.74
CA GLY A 169 -19.82 -9.06 4.52
C GLY A 169 -20.30 -9.23 3.09
N ASP A 170 -21.55 -9.64 2.91
CA ASP A 170 -22.12 -9.96 1.60
C ASP A 170 -22.14 -8.78 0.63
N GLU A 171 -22.27 -7.54 1.12
CA GLU A 171 -22.23 -6.36 0.25
C GLU A 171 -20.84 -6.15 -0.34
N LEU A 172 -19.78 -6.40 0.44
CA LEU A 172 -18.40 -6.33 -0.04
C LEU A 172 -18.14 -7.40 -1.11
N THR A 173 -18.65 -8.62 -0.91
CA THR A 173 -18.54 -9.71 -1.90
C THR A 173 -19.24 -9.34 -3.21
N LYS A 174 -20.48 -8.83 -3.15
CA LYS A 174 -21.20 -8.36 -4.34
C LYS A 174 -20.49 -7.22 -5.04
N PHE A 175 -19.93 -6.29 -4.29
CA PHE A 175 -19.16 -5.17 -4.83
C PHE A 175 -17.87 -5.62 -5.51
N LYS A 176 -17.17 -6.59 -4.93
CA LYS A 176 -16.00 -7.22 -5.52
C LYS A 176 -16.33 -7.88 -6.86
N ASP A 177 -17.41 -8.65 -6.90
CA ASP A 177 -17.90 -9.30 -8.12
C ASP A 177 -18.34 -8.27 -9.18
N PHE A 178 -18.84 -7.11 -8.77
CA PHE A 178 -19.15 -6.00 -9.67
C PHE A 178 -17.90 -5.34 -10.26
N CYS A 179 -16.85 -5.12 -9.46
CA CYS A 179 -15.65 -4.42 -9.90
C CYS A 179 -14.89 -5.15 -11.01
N ARG A 180 -14.84 -6.49 -10.93
CA ARG A 180 -14.15 -7.39 -11.89
C ARG A 180 -12.75 -6.89 -12.28
N PHE A 181 -11.97 -6.45 -11.29
CA PHE A 181 -10.59 -6.05 -11.55
C PHE A 181 -9.76 -7.26 -11.98
N ASP A 182 -8.81 -7.01 -12.89
CA ASP A 182 -7.84 -8.02 -13.28
C ASP A 182 -6.90 -8.34 -12.09
N ASP A 183 -6.62 -9.63 -11.89
CA ASP A 183 -5.80 -10.09 -10.75
C ASP A 183 -4.40 -9.45 -10.76
N MET A 184 -3.78 -9.28 -11.94
CA MET A 184 -2.46 -8.66 -12.05
C MET A 184 -2.51 -7.17 -11.74
N PHE A 185 -3.55 -6.47 -12.19
CA PHE A 185 -3.78 -5.08 -11.79
C PHE A 185 -3.85 -4.97 -10.26
N VAL A 186 -4.68 -5.78 -9.60
CA VAL A 186 -4.82 -5.75 -8.13
C VAL A 186 -3.48 -6.03 -7.44
N LEU A 187 -2.67 -6.95 -7.96
CA LEU A 187 -1.39 -7.34 -7.37
C LEU A 187 -0.23 -6.37 -7.67
N GLN A 188 -0.27 -5.63 -8.77
CA GLN A 188 0.84 -4.76 -9.18
C GLN A 188 0.59 -3.28 -8.87
N SER A 189 -0.67 -2.84 -8.82
CA SER A 189 -1.01 -1.46 -8.51
C SER A 189 -0.38 -1.02 -7.20
N SER A 190 -0.06 0.27 -7.08
CA SER A 190 0.19 0.84 -5.76
C SER A 190 -1.08 0.79 -4.91
N GLU A 191 -0.93 0.88 -3.58
CA GLU A 191 -2.08 0.96 -2.68
C GLU A 191 -2.99 2.16 -3.02
N TYR A 192 -2.40 3.28 -3.44
CA TYR A 192 -3.12 4.46 -3.92
C TYR A 192 -3.94 4.18 -5.17
N GLU A 193 -3.34 3.61 -6.21
CA GLU A 193 -4.02 3.32 -7.49
C GLU A 193 -5.18 2.35 -7.30
N LEU A 194 -4.98 1.30 -6.50
CA LEU A 194 -6.01 0.31 -6.23
C LEU A 194 -7.15 0.93 -5.40
N THR A 195 -6.83 1.72 -4.39
CA THR A 195 -7.82 2.46 -3.58
C THR A 195 -8.65 3.40 -4.45
N PHE A 196 -7.99 4.19 -5.31
CA PHE A 196 -8.67 5.10 -6.22
C PHE A 196 -9.60 4.34 -7.19
N ALA A 197 -9.12 3.26 -7.80
CA ALA A 197 -9.93 2.43 -8.70
C ALA A 197 -11.16 1.85 -8.00
N ILE A 198 -10.99 1.33 -6.78
CA ILE A 198 -12.08 0.84 -5.92
C ILE A 198 -13.10 1.94 -5.66
N LEU A 199 -12.68 3.13 -5.25
CA LEU A 199 -13.59 4.24 -4.96
C LEU A 199 -14.36 4.73 -6.20
N GLN A 200 -13.74 4.68 -7.38
CA GLN A 200 -14.44 4.99 -8.64
C GLN A 200 -15.54 3.97 -8.93
N ARG A 201 -15.24 2.67 -8.80
CA ARG A 201 -16.25 1.61 -8.96
C ARG A 201 -17.34 1.68 -7.91
N LEU A 202 -17.02 2.09 -6.68
CA LEU A 202 -18.01 2.25 -5.62
C LEU A 202 -19.06 3.32 -5.97
N LYS A 203 -18.66 4.41 -6.62
CA LYS A 203 -19.60 5.43 -7.10
C LYS A 203 -20.54 4.88 -8.17
N GLU A 204 -20.05 4.01 -9.04
CA GLU A 204 -20.88 3.33 -10.05
C GLU A 204 -21.81 2.30 -9.43
N PHE A 205 -21.33 1.56 -8.43
CA PHE A 205 -22.11 0.52 -7.74
C PHE A 205 -23.26 1.08 -6.90
N LYS A 206 -23.09 2.25 -6.30
CA LYS A 206 -24.11 2.94 -5.50
C LYS A 206 -25.12 3.74 -6.34
N ARG A 207 -24.96 3.76 -7.66
CA ARG A 207 -25.81 4.51 -8.59
C ARG A 207 -26.87 3.61 -9.21
#